data_AF-A0A8H5FD46-F1
#
_entry.id   AF-A0A8H5FD46-F1
#
_cell.length_a   1.000
_cell.length_b   1.000
_cell.length_c   1.000
_cell.angle_alpha   90.00
_cell.angle_beta   90.00
_cell.angle_gamma   90.00
#
_symmetry.space_group_name_H-M   'P 1'
#
loop_
_entity.id
_entity.type
_entity.pdbx_description
1 polymer ?
#
loop_
_entity_poly.entity_id
_entity_poly.type
_entity_poly.pdbx_seq_one_letter_code
_entity_poly.pdbx_strand_id
1 'polypeptide(L)'
;MSSLKSLSAPIRRLPVELLTHIFVAVCDGHPIAFAARVPKKIERLPFTLASVCSSWRQIVIDIPRLWSNLQIPYEYNSNHSCPEQQLRLCLVRSKSHALSVGLWDGEKSPLVRQLVEESARWQHAMIAYLLEEEFPSLASRKSFPLLETLDIRQHSFRDPHLFLFNSAPRLYSLKTTKLSPPEKLAAFTPRNQITDPGSQ
;
A
#
# COMPACT_ATOMS: atom_id res chain seq x y z
N MET A 1 10.73 -26.89 32.95
CA MET A 1 10.82 -25.56 33.59
C MET A 1 11.00 -24.41 32.57
N SER A 2 10.21 -24.35 31.50
CA SER A 2 10.31 -23.32 30.44
C SER A 2 9.17 -22.28 30.47
N SER A 3 8.09 -22.55 31.21
CA SER A 3 6.85 -21.74 31.18
C SER A 3 6.94 -20.41 31.95
N LEU A 4 7.72 -20.35 33.04
CA LEU A 4 7.80 -19.18 33.94
C LEU A 4 8.56 -17.98 33.37
N LYS A 5 9.54 -18.20 32.48
CA LYS A 5 10.30 -17.10 31.85
C LYS A 5 9.46 -16.29 30.86
N SER A 6 8.41 -16.89 30.28
CA SER A 6 7.48 -16.18 29.39
C SER A 6 6.54 -15.25 30.17
N LEU A 7 6.21 -15.61 31.41
CA LEU A 7 5.36 -14.83 32.31
C LEU A 7 6.10 -13.62 32.92
N SER A 8 7.43 -13.69 33.03
CA SER A 8 8.27 -12.58 33.48
C SER A 8 8.71 -11.64 32.36
N ALA A 9 8.30 -11.87 31.11
CA ALA A 9 8.71 -11.03 29.99
C ALA A 9 8.23 -9.59 30.21
N PRO A 10 9.12 -8.57 30.22
CA PRO A 10 8.75 -7.17 30.45
C PRO A 10 7.66 -6.67 29.51
N ILE A 11 7.59 -7.25 28.31
CA ILE A 11 6.62 -6.89 27.27
C ILE A 11 5.17 -7.18 27.64
N ARG A 12 4.92 -8.08 28.62
CA ARG A 12 3.57 -8.35 29.16
C ARG A 12 3.15 -7.35 30.25
N ARG A 13 4.09 -6.52 30.75
CA ARG A 13 3.83 -5.48 31.75
C ARG A 13 3.55 -4.12 31.12
N LEU A 14 3.76 -3.99 29.80
CA LEU A 14 3.41 -2.78 29.08
C LEU A 14 1.88 -2.65 29.03
N PRO A 15 1.34 -1.46 29.37
CA PRO A 15 -0.04 -1.13 29.09
C PRO A 15 -0.37 -1.33 27.62
N VAL A 16 -1.61 -1.70 27.34
CA VAL A 16 -2.10 -1.97 25.98
C VAL A 16 -1.92 -0.74 25.08
N GLU A 17 -2.05 0.46 25.64
CA GLU A 17 -1.90 1.73 24.95
C GLU A 17 -0.49 1.94 24.41
N LEU A 18 0.53 1.52 25.18
CA LEU A 18 1.93 1.60 24.77
C LEU A 18 2.27 0.52 23.74
N LEU A 19 1.74 -0.69 23.89
CA LEU A 19 1.89 -1.74 22.87
C LEU A 19 1.25 -1.32 21.53
N THR A 20 0.05 -0.76 21.58
CA THR A 20 -0.63 -0.19 20.40
C THR A 20 0.21 0.91 19.76
N HIS A 21 0.75 1.85 20.54
CA HIS A 21 1.64 2.89 20.02
C HIS A 21 2.87 2.31 19.34
N ILE A 22 3.51 1.30 19.94
CA ILE A 22 4.66 0.62 19.33
C ILE A 22 4.25 -0.02 18.01
N PHE A 23 3.14 -0.77 17.95
CA PHE A 23 2.69 -1.42 16.72
C PHE A 23 2.41 -0.42 15.61
N VAL A 24 1.73 0.67 15.91
CA VAL A 24 1.46 1.75 14.95
C VAL A 24 2.77 2.41 14.51
N ALA A 25 3.68 2.72 15.43
CA ALA A 25 4.95 3.36 15.10
C ALA A 25 5.84 2.49 14.19
N VAL A 26 5.86 1.17 14.38
CA VAL A 26 6.61 0.25 13.51
C VAL A 26 5.99 0.19 12.11
N CYS A 27 4.66 0.35 11.98
CA CYS A 27 3.99 0.46 10.69
C CYS A 27 4.17 1.84 10.02
N ASP A 28 4.15 2.92 10.79
CA ASP A 28 4.24 4.30 10.29
C ASP A 28 5.68 4.74 9.97
N GLY A 29 6.66 4.22 10.71
CA GLY A 29 8.08 4.52 10.56
C GLY A 29 8.69 4.01 9.25
N HIS A 30 7.91 3.29 8.45
CA HIS A 30 8.17 3.06 7.05
C HIS A 30 7.27 4.00 6.23
N PRO A 31 7.65 5.31 6.08
CA PRO A 31 7.05 6.10 5.03
C PRO A 31 7.20 5.29 3.75
N ILE A 32 6.14 5.29 2.95
CA ILE A 32 5.99 4.46 1.77
C ILE A 32 6.96 4.97 0.70
N ALA A 33 8.26 4.84 0.94
CA ALA A 33 9.21 4.54 -0.08
C ALA A 33 8.81 3.15 -0.54
N PHE A 34 7.84 3.09 -1.46
CA PHE A 34 7.64 1.93 -2.31
C PHE A 34 9.04 1.50 -2.70
N ALA A 35 9.53 0.41 -2.11
CA ALA A 35 10.97 0.18 -2.08
C ALA A 35 11.46 0.15 -3.53
N ALA A 36 12.69 0.58 -3.81
CA ALA A 36 13.27 0.41 -5.14
C ALA A 36 13.25 -1.07 -5.58
N ARG A 37 13.10 -1.98 -4.62
CA ARG A 37 12.99 -3.42 -4.81
C ARG A 37 11.53 -3.86 -4.68
N VAL A 38 11.13 -4.68 -5.64
CA VAL A 38 9.89 -5.44 -5.65
C VAL A 38 9.69 -6.16 -4.30
N PRO A 39 8.55 -5.98 -3.61
CA PRO A 39 8.20 -6.77 -2.45
C PRO A 39 8.00 -8.22 -2.90
N LYS A 40 8.62 -9.17 -2.21
CA LYS A 40 8.48 -10.59 -2.55
C LYS A 40 7.18 -11.21 -2.01
N LYS A 41 6.51 -10.53 -1.06
CA LYS A 41 5.30 -11.00 -0.33
C LYS A 41 4.47 -9.79 0.14
N ILE A 42 3.16 -9.98 0.34
CA ILE A 42 2.28 -8.99 1.02
C ILE A 42 2.88 -8.64 2.38
N GLU A 43 2.73 -7.40 2.83
CA GLU A 43 3.33 -6.91 4.06
C GLU A 43 3.04 -7.85 5.24
N ARG A 44 4.12 -8.39 5.82
CA ARG A 44 4.06 -9.45 6.81
C ARG A 44 3.92 -8.93 8.23
N LEU A 45 4.05 -7.63 8.44
CA LEU A 45 4.16 -7.05 9.78
C LEU A 45 2.92 -7.32 10.65
N PRO A 46 1.67 -7.03 10.23
CA PRO A 46 0.49 -7.33 11.05
C PRO A 46 0.37 -8.84 11.32
N PHE A 47 0.68 -9.69 10.34
CA PHE A 47 0.69 -11.14 10.52
C PHE A 47 1.76 -11.61 11.52
N THR A 48 2.94 -10.99 11.47
CA THR A 48 4.06 -11.29 12.37
C THR A 48 3.70 -10.91 13.80
N LEU A 49 3.20 -9.68 14.02
CA LEU A 49 2.75 -9.22 15.33
C LEU A 49 1.61 -10.09 15.87
N ALA A 50 0.63 -10.46 15.03
CA ALA A 50 -0.48 -11.33 15.41
C ALA A 50 -0.08 -12.79 15.70
N SER A 51 1.13 -13.21 15.34
CA SER A 51 1.62 -14.57 15.61
C SER A 51 2.33 -14.71 16.96
N VAL A 52 2.73 -13.61 17.60
CA VAL A 52 3.52 -13.61 18.85
C VAL A 52 2.77 -14.23 20.03
N CYS A 53 1.59 -13.70 20.37
CA CYS A 53 0.71 -14.28 21.39
C CYS A 53 -0.76 -13.88 21.17
N SER A 54 -1.70 -14.49 21.91
CA SER A 54 -3.14 -14.20 21.78
C SER A 54 -3.49 -12.75 22.12
N SER A 55 -2.84 -12.15 23.12
CA SER A 55 -3.05 -10.75 23.49
C SER A 55 -2.62 -9.79 22.37
N TRP A 56 -1.45 -10.03 21.77
CA TRP A 56 -0.97 -9.23 20.63
C TRP A 56 -1.87 -9.37 19.42
N ARG A 57 -2.33 -10.60 19.15
CA ARG A 57 -3.29 -10.85 18.07
C ARG A 57 -4.56 -10.03 18.23
N GLN A 58 -5.13 -9.98 19.43
CA GLN A 58 -6.34 -9.21 19.67
C GLN A 58 -6.12 -7.72 19.38
N ILE A 59 -5.04 -7.16 19.93
CA ILE A 59 -4.67 -5.75 19.72
C ILE A 59 -4.49 -5.46 18.22
N VAL A 60 -3.72 -6.29 17.51
CA VAL A 60 -3.40 -6.06 16.10
C VAL A 60 -4.65 -6.15 15.22
N ILE A 61 -5.57 -7.08 15.50
CA ILE A 61 -6.84 -7.20 14.76
C ILE A 61 -7.70 -5.94 14.93
N ASP A 62 -7.65 -5.32 16.10
CA ASP A 62 -8.49 -4.17 16.44
C ASP A 62 -7.97 -2.84 15.91
N ILE A 63 -6.79 -2.81 15.27
CA ILE A 63 -6.18 -1.60 14.70
C ILE A 63 -6.22 -1.67 13.15
N PRO A 64 -7.23 -1.08 12.50
CA PRO A 64 -7.42 -1.22 11.04
C PRO A 64 -6.24 -0.70 10.22
N ARG A 65 -5.56 0.34 10.72
CA ARG A 65 -4.40 0.95 10.05
C ARG A 65 -3.26 -0.03 9.81
N LEU A 66 -3.04 -1.00 10.69
CA LEU A 66 -1.98 -2.03 10.51
C LEU A 66 -2.25 -2.94 9.30
N TRP A 67 -3.49 -3.00 8.82
CA TRP A 67 -3.92 -3.84 7.71
C TRP A 67 -4.10 -3.07 6.40
N SER A 68 -3.76 -1.77 6.41
CA SER A 68 -4.09 -0.85 5.32
C SER A 68 -2.95 -0.65 4.31
N ASN A 69 -1.78 -1.22 4.55
CA ASN A 69 -0.66 -1.21 3.60
C ASN A 69 -0.60 -2.54 2.83
N LEU A 70 -0.85 -2.47 1.54
CA LEU A 70 -1.12 -3.60 0.67
C LEU A 70 -0.20 -3.54 -0.54
N GLN A 71 0.84 -4.37 -0.54
CA GLN A 71 1.77 -4.47 -1.66
C GLN A 71 1.63 -5.83 -2.34
N ILE A 72 1.25 -5.82 -3.60
CA ILE A 72 1.20 -7.03 -4.42
C ILE A 72 2.60 -7.33 -4.94
N PRO A 73 3.15 -8.52 -4.66
CA PRO A 73 4.47 -8.90 -5.15
C PRO A 73 4.46 -9.16 -6.66
N TYR A 74 5.56 -8.81 -7.34
CA TYR A 74 5.74 -9.06 -8.79
C TYR A 74 5.83 -10.56 -9.11
N GLU A 75 6.48 -11.35 -8.25
CA GLU A 75 6.57 -12.81 -8.42
C GLU A 75 5.44 -13.49 -7.63
N TYR A 76 4.34 -13.80 -8.32
CA TYR A 76 3.30 -14.68 -7.79
C TYR A 76 3.81 -16.13 -7.80
N ASN A 77 4.64 -16.50 -6.83
CA ASN A 77 5.03 -17.90 -6.66
C ASN A 77 3.92 -18.63 -5.88
N SER A 78 3.15 -19.46 -6.58
CA SER A 78 2.04 -20.27 -6.06
C SER A 78 2.43 -21.24 -4.93
N ASN A 79 3.72 -21.42 -4.66
CA ASN A 79 4.23 -22.33 -3.62
C ASN A 79 4.25 -21.73 -2.19
N HIS A 80 3.77 -20.50 -2.00
CA HIS A 80 3.63 -19.88 -0.69
C HIS A 80 2.17 -19.51 -0.39
N SER A 81 1.80 -19.53 0.89
CA SER A 81 0.48 -19.16 1.46
C SER A 81 -0.38 -18.30 0.53
N CYS A 82 -1.60 -18.76 0.22
CA CYS A 82 -2.55 -18.14 -0.72
C CYS A 82 -2.61 -16.61 -0.57
N PRO A 83 -1.96 -15.84 -1.48
CA PRO A 83 -1.86 -14.39 -1.37
C PRO A 83 -3.24 -13.71 -1.43
N GLU A 84 -4.21 -14.34 -2.11
CA GLU A 84 -5.59 -13.86 -2.17
C GLU A 84 -6.28 -13.89 -0.80
N GLN A 85 -6.12 -14.96 -0.03
CA GLN A 85 -6.69 -15.05 1.32
C GLN A 85 -6.10 -13.99 2.25
N GLN A 86 -4.79 -13.74 2.13
CA GLN A 86 -4.10 -12.70 2.90
C GLN A 86 -4.61 -11.31 2.52
N LEU A 87 -4.71 -11.01 1.22
CA LEU A 87 -5.25 -9.74 0.74
C LEU A 87 -6.68 -9.51 1.23
N ARG A 88 -7.58 -10.48 1.03
CA ARG A 88 -8.97 -10.40 1.51
C ARG A 88 -9.03 -10.16 3.01
N LEU A 89 -8.19 -10.84 3.78
CA LEU A 89 -8.15 -10.68 5.23
C LEU A 89 -7.67 -9.29 5.64
N CYS A 90 -6.66 -8.74 4.96
CA CYS A 90 -6.22 -7.37 5.18
C CYS A 90 -7.32 -6.38 4.83
N LEU A 91 -8.02 -6.55 3.69
CA LEU A 91 -9.14 -5.70 3.29
C LEU A 91 -10.25 -5.70 4.35
N VAL A 92 -10.68 -6.87 4.81
CA VAL A 92 -11.69 -7.00 5.89
C VAL A 92 -11.25 -6.29 7.16
N ARG A 93 -9.99 -6.45 7.58
CA ARG A 93 -9.48 -5.88 8.83
C ARG A 93 -9.14 -4.39 8.72
N SER A 94 -8.82 -3.90 7.53
CA SER A 94 -8.63 -2.47 7.25
C SER A 94 -9.94 -1.68 7.36
N LYS A 95 -11.10 -2.35 7.35
CA LYS A 95 -12.43 -1.74 7.47
C LYS A 95 -12.63 -0.63 6.43
N SER A 96 -12.86 0.60 6.86
CA SER A 96 -12.97 1.79 6.02
C SER A 96 -11.71 2.67 6.04
N HIS A 97 -10.63 2.20 6.67
CA HIS A 97 -9.39 2.97 6.76
C HIS A 97 -8.78 3.18 5.38
N ALA A 98 -8.06 4.31 5.23
CA ALA A 98 -7.45 4.68 3.98
C ALA A 98 -6.27 3.75 3.65
N LEU A 99 -6.14 3.38 2.38
CA LEU A 99 -5.23 2.33 1.93
C LEU A 99 -3.96 2.91 1.30
N SER A 100 -2.85 2.24 1.56
CA SER A 100 -1.59 2.44 0.87
C SER A 100 -1.34 1.23 -0.01
N VAL A 101 -1.37 1.40 -1.33
CA VAL A 101 -1.34 0.30 -2.29
C VAL A 101 -0.09 0.33 -3.17
N GLY A 102 0.56 -0.82 -3.31
CA GLY A 102 1.65 -1.04 -4.25
C GLY A 102 1.27 -2.08 -5.28
N LEU A 103 1.14 -1.67 -6.53
CA LEU A 103 0.82 -2.52 -7.67
C LEU A 103 2.10 -2.74 -8.48
N TRP A 104 2.71 -3.91 -8.34
CA TRP A 104 3.82 -4.37 -9.17
C TRP A 104 3.28 -5.47 -10.07
N ASP A 105 2.98 -5.18 -11.33
CA ASP A 105 2.27 -6.15 -12.19
C ASP A 105 2.99 -6.40 -13.51
N GLY A 106 3.66 -7.56 -13.63
CA GLY A 106 4.14 -8.08 -14.91
C GLY A 106 3.22 -9.15 -15.53
N GLU A 107 2.17 -9.60 -14.81
CA GLU A 107 1.26 -10.68 -15.21
C GLU A 107 -0.11 -10.55 -14.53
N LYS A 108 -1.20 -10.70 -15.32
CA LYS A 108 -2.63 -10.67 -14.91
C LYS A 108 -2.89 -11.28 -13.53
N SER A 109 -2.85 -10.46 -12.49
CA SER A 109 -3.12 -10.92 -11.12
C SER A 109 -4.54 -10.55 -10.71
N PRO A 110 -5.40 -11.52 -10.30
CA PRO A 110 -6.74 -11.21 -9.79
C PRO A 110 -6.70 -10.31 -8.53
N LEU A 111 -5.55 -10.24 -7.86
CA LEU A 111 -5.31 -9.38 -6.70
C LEU A 111 -5.30 -7.89 -7.08
N VAL A 112 -4.80 -7.56 -8.27
CA VAL A 112 -4.78 -6.17 -8.77
C VAL A 112 -6.21 -5.68 -8.90
N ARG A 113 -7.10 -6.48 -9.50
CA ARG A 113 -8.51 -6.13 -9.63
C ARG A 113 -9.15 -5.88 -8.27
N GLN A 114 -8.98 -6.80 -7.31
CA GLN A 114 -9.51 -6.64 -5.95
C GLN A 114 -9.04 -5.33 -5.30
N LEU A 115 -7.78 -4.93 -5.48
CA LEU A 115 -7.29 -3.65 -4.96
C LEU A 115 -7.88 -2.43 -5.68
N VAL A 116 -8.04 -2.52 -7.01
CA VAL A 116 -8.64 -1.46 -7.83
C VAL A 116 -10.10 -1.22 -7.43
N GLU A 117 -10.83 -2.26 -7.00
CA GLU A 117 -12.20 -2.10 -6.46
C GLU A 117 -12.24 -1.22 -5.22
N GLU A 118 -11.15 -1.15 -4.46
CA GLU A 118 -11.00 -0.36 -3.25
C GLU A 118 -10.38 1.03 -3.51
N SER A 119 -10.29 1.45 -4.78
CA SER A 119 -9.67 2.72 -5.22
C SER A 119 -10.22 3.98 -4.53
N ALA A 120 -11.49 3.96 -4.13
CA ALA A 120 -12.10 5.06 -3.39
C ALA A 120 -11.43 5.33 -2.03
N ARG A 121 -10.76 4.32 -1.47
CA ARG A 121 -10.08 4.39 -0.18
C ARG A 121 -8.58 4.61 -0.30
N TRP A 122 -8.03 4.64 -1.51
CA TRP A 122 -6.59 4.81 -1.69
C TRP A 122 -6.16 6.21 -1.24
N GLN A 123 -5.18 6.26 -0.35
CA GLN A 123 -4.49 7.47 0.09
C GLN A 123 -3.12 7.58 -0.58
N HIS A 124 -2.40 6.46 -0.66
CA HIS A 124 -1.09 6.39 -1.30
C HIS A 124 -1.10 5.25 -2.30
N ALA A 125 -0.65 5.51 -3.53
CA ALA A 125 -0.57 4.48 -4.57
C ALA A 125 0.78 4.51 -5.27
N MET A 126 1.32 3.32 -5.55
CA MET A 126 2.39 3.16 -6.54
C MET A 126 2.03 2.09 -7.53
N ILE A 127 2.30 2.42 -8.78
CA ILE A 127 1.93 1.60 -9.92
C ILE A 127 3.20 1.39 -10.75
N ALA A 128 3.60 0.13 -10.89
CA ALA A 128 4.72 -0.33 -11.67
C ALA A 128 4.30 -1.51 -12.58
N TYR A 129 4.67 -1.45 -13.85
CA TYR A 129 4.43 -2.46 -14.89
C TYR A 129 2.96 -2.85 -15.24
N LEU A 130 1.93 -2.47 -14.46
CA LEU A 130 0.48 -2.55 -14.81
C LEU A 130 0.13 -2.50 -16.31
N LEU A 131 -0.44 -3.60 -16.81
CA LEU A 131 -0.78 -3.78 -18.23
C LEU A 131 -1.86 -2.78 -18.71
N GLU A 132 -1.75 -2.31 -19.96
CA GLU A 132 -2.72 -1.37 -20.58
C GLU A 132 -4.18 -1.87 -20.48
N GLU A 133 -4.39 -3.18 -20.50
CA GLU A 133 -5.71 -3.83 -20.43
C GLU A 133 -6.40 -3.77 -19.06
N GLU A 134 -5.69 -3.47 -17.98
CA GLU A 134 -6.29 -3.29 -16.65
C GLU A 134 -6.74 -1.83 -16.43
N PHE A 135 -6.31 -0.89 -17.27
CA PHE A 135 -6.71 0.52 -17.19
C PHE A 135 -8.21 0.79 -17.37
N PRO A 136 -8.95 0.12 -18.27
CA PRO A 136 -10.40 0.28 -18.34
C PRO A 136 -11.10 -0.02 -17.02
N SER A 137 -10.60 -0.99 -16.24
CA SER A 137 -11.17 -1.31 -14.92
C SER A 137 -10.97 -0.17 -13.93
N LEU A 138 -9.74 0.37 -13.87
CA LEU A 138 -9.38 1.59 -13.14
C LEU A 138 -10.20 2.81 -13.61
N ALA A 139 -10.36 2.97 -14.92
CA ALA A 139 -11.07 4.08 -15.56
C ALA A 139 -12.59 4.02 -15.43
N SER A 140 -13.16 2.85 -15.21
CA SER A 140 -14.59 2.68 -14.96
C SER A 140 -15.00 3.18 -13.57
N ARG A 141 -14.07 3.17 -12.59
CA ARG A 141 -14.37 3.46 -11.18
C ARG A 141 -14.20 4.95 -10.79
N LYS A 142 -13.44 5.74 -11.56
CA LYS A 142 -13.33 7.22 -11.59
C LYS A 142 -13.32 7.98 -10.25
N SER A 143 -12.98 7.36 -9.11
CA SER A 143 -13.02 8.06 -7.83
C SER A 143 -11.80 7.72 -6.99
N PHE A 144 -10.97 8.74 -6.81
CA PHE A 144 -9.78 8.71 -5.95
C PHE A 144 -9.89 9.83 -4.90
N PRO A 145 -10.97 9.88 -4.09
CA PRO A 145 -11.31 11.04 -3.27
C PRO A 145 -10.33 11.27 -2.12
N LEU A 146 -9.62 10.23 -1.71
CA LEU A 146 -8.63 10.25 -0.63
C LEU A 146 -7.18 10.26 -1.13
N LEU A 147 -6.95 10.13 -2.44
CA LEU A 147 -5.60 9.91 -2.96
C LEU A 147 -4.77 11.17 -2.80
N GLU A 148 -3.68 11.04 -2.05
CA GLU A 148 -2.76 12.09 -1.66
C GLU A 148 -1.43 11.99 -2.40
N THR A 149 -0.93 10.76 -2.60
CA THR A 149 0.34 10.54 -3.30
C THR A 149 0.23 9.42 -4.34
N LEU A 150 0.79 9.67 -5.53
CA LEU A 150 0.87 8.71 -6.63
C LEU A 150 2.31 8.60 -7.14
N ASP A 151 2.84 7.39 -7.21
CA ASP A 151 4.16 7.08 -7.77
C ASP A 151 4.01 6.10 -8.94
N ILE A 152 4.44 6.52 -10.13
CA ILE A 152 4.32 5.76 -11.37
C ILE A 152 5.72 5.39 -11.85
N ARG A 153 6.01 4.09 -11.89
CA ARG A 153 7.36 3.59 -12.19
C ARG A 153 7.40 2.71 -13.42
N GLN A 154 8.43 2.91 -14.24
CA GLN A 154 8.80 2.00 -15.33
C GLN A 154 7.67 1.67 -16.30
N HIS A 155 6.79 2.66 -16.50
CA HIS A 155 5.63 2.56 -17.35
C HIS A 155 5.72 3.57 -18.49
N SER A 156 5.40 3.14 -19.71
CA SER A 156 5.10 4.05 -20.81
C SER A 156 3.63 4.44 -20.75
N PHE A 157 3.23 5.22 -19.74
CA PHE A 157 1.89 5.80 -19.75
C PHE A 157 1.73 6.66 -20.99
N ARG A 158 0.75 6.33 -21.83
CA ARG A 158 0.19 7.33 -22.76
C ARG A 158 -0.57 8.36 -21.94
N ASP A 159 -0.55 9.63 -22.36
CA ASP A 159 -1.25 10.73 -21.69
C ASP A 159 -2.70 10.39 -21.24
N PRO A 160 -3.53 9.68 -22.03
CA PRO A 160 -4.91 9.28 -21.65
C PRO A 160 -5.04 8.61 -20.27
N HIS A 161 -4.05 7.83 -19.85
CA HIS A 161 -4.11 7.06 -18.61
C HIS A 161 -3.81 7.91 -17.36
N LEU A 162 -3.05 9.00 -17.51
CA LEU A 162 -2.78 9.92 -16.41
C LEU A 162 -4.01 10.77 -16.07
N PHE A 163 -4.83 11.12 -17.07
CA PHE A 163 -6.09 11.84 -16.88
C PHE A 163 -7.09 11.09 -16.00
N LEU A 164 -6.91 9.79 -15.79
CA LEU A 164 -7.70 9.03 -14.83
C LEU A 164 -7.63 9.64 -13.42
N PHE A 165 -6.45 10.12 -13.03
CA PHE A 165 -6.19 10.64 -11.68
C PHE A 165 -6.57 12.12 -11.54
N ASN A 166 -7.12 12.76 -12.58
CA ASN A 166 -7.68 14.12 -12.46
C ASN A 166 -8.87 14.17 -11.48
N SER A 167 -9.53 13.03 -11.24
CA SER A 167 -10.57 12.88 -10.23
C SER A 167 -10.03 12.69 -8.80
N ALA A 168 -8.77 13.02 -8.53
CA ALA A 168 -8.12 12.94 -7.22
C ALA A 168 -7.95 14.34 -6.59
N PRO A 169 -8.96 14.89 -5.89
CA PRO A 169 -8.93 16.27 -5.40
C PRO A 169 -7.91 16.53 -4.27
N ARG A 170 -7.41 15.46 -3.62
CA ARG A 170 -6.43 15.55 -2.53
C ARG A 170 -5.00 15.26 -2.98
N LEU A 171 -4.80 14.96 -4.27
CA LEU A 171 -3.50 14.57 -4.77
C LEU A 171 -2.54 15.75 -4.64
N TYR A 172 -1.47 15.56 -3.87
CA TYR A 172 -0.44 16.57 -3.66
C TYR A 172 0.96 16.17 -4.08
N SER A 173 1.19 14.89 -4.34
CA SER A 173 2.49 14.37 -4.79
C SER A 173 2.30 13.40 -5.95
N LEU A 174 2.86 13.72 -7.11
CA LEU A 174 2.95 12.84 -8.27
C LEU A 174 4.42 12.61 -8.62
N LYS A 175 4.87 11.36 -8.61
CA LYS A 175 6.22 10.95 -9.02
C LYS A 175 6.14 10.07 -10.25
N THR A 176 6.97 10.33 -11.26
CA THR A 176 7.00 9.52 -12.49
C THR A 176 8.43 9.32 -12.96
N THR A 177 8.85 8.09 -13.27
CA THR A 177 10.26 7.82 -13.66
C THR A 177 10.55 7.88 -15.17
N LYS A 178 9.54 8.06 -16.03
CA LYS A 178 9.69 8.10 -17.50
C LYS A 178 8.64 8.96 -18.24
N LEU A 179 8.32 10.17 -17.78
CA LEU A 179 7.53 11.11 -18.61
C LEU A 179 8.46 12.07 -19.35
N SER A 180 8.65 11.80 -20.64
CA SER A 180 9.22 12.74 -21.58
C SER A 180 8.12 13.23 -22.54
N PRO A 181 7.82 14.54 -22.61
CA PRO A 181 8.49 15.66 -21.94
C PRO A 181 7.86 16.06 -20.59
N PRO A 182 8.65 16.68 -19.68
CA PRO A 182 8.21 17.17 -18.36
C PRO A 182 7.15 18.29 -18.41
N GLU A 183 6.95 18.94 -19.55
CA GLU A 183 5.93 19.99 -19.72
C GLU A 183 4.50 19.49 -19.51
N LYS A 184 4.25 18.20 -19.78
CA LYS A 184 2.94 17.59 -19.56
C LYS A 184 2.64 17.41 -18.08
N LEU A 185 3.64 17.16 -17.23
CA LEU A 185 3.48 17.05 -15.76
C LEU A 185 2.99 18.36 -15.14
N ALA A 186 3.37 19.51 -15.70
CA ALA A 186 2.94 20.83 -15.23
C ALA A 186 1.45 21.10 -15.49
N ALA A 187 0.83 20.41 -16.45
CA ALA A 187 -0.61 20.46 -16.68
C ALA A 187 -1.41 19.59 -15.69
N PHE A 188 -0.76 18.59 -15.07
CA PHE A 188 -1.36 17.65 -14.11
C PHE A 188 -1.15 18.03 -12.65
N THR A 189 -0.23 18.95 -12.36
CA THR A 189 0.07 19.39 -10.99
C THR A 189 -0.53 20.77 -10.74
N PRO A 190 -1.37 20.96 -9.71
CA PRO A 190 -1.56 22.28 -9.12
C PRO A 190 -0.18 22.88 -8.86
N ARG A 191 0.04 24.11 -9.31
CA ARG A 191 1.34 24.84 -9.47
C ARG A 191 2.35 24.78 -8.31
N ASN A 192 2.01 24.16 -7.18
CA ASN A 192 2.76 24.13 -5.93
C ASN A 192 3.38 22.75 -5.59
N GLN A 193 3.38 21.76 -6.50
CA GLN A 193 3.54 20.33 -6.14
C GLN A 193 4.67 19.56 -6.86
N ILE A 194 5.59 20.24 -7.56
CA ILE A 194 6.72 19.57 -8.22
C ILE A 194 7.90 19.49 -7.25
N THR A 195 8.08 18.35 -6.59
CA THR A 195 9.41 17.94 -6.09
C THR A 195 10.08 17.07 -7.15
N ASP A 196 11.03 17.66 -7.84
CA ASP A 196 11.88 16.99 -8.83
C ASP A 196 12.79 15.98 -8.12
N PRO A 197 12.77 14.67 -8.46
CA PRO A 197 13.66 13.68 -7.87
C PRO A 197 15.07 13.68 -8.49
N GLY A 198 15.57 14.83 -8.95
CA GLY A 198 16.86 15.01 -9.63
C GLY A 198 17.94 15.75 -8.83
N SER A 199 17.84 15.85 -7.51
CA SER A 199 18.88 16.47 -6.67
C SER A 199 19.43 15.49 -5.62
N GLN A 200 20.19 14.49 -6.09
CA GLN A 200 21.38 13.94 -5.44
C GLN A 200 22.08 12.95 -6.38
#